data_AF-A0A0K1Q565-F1
#
_entry.id   AF-A0A0K1Q565-F1
#
_cell.length_a   1.000
_cell.length_b   1.000
_cell.length_c   1.000
_cell.angle_alpha   90.00
_cell.angle_beta   90.00
_cell.angle_gamma   90.00
#
_symmetry.space_group_name_H-M   'P 1'
#
loop_
_entity.id
_entity.type
_entity.pdbx_description
1 polymer ?
#
loop_
_entity_poly.entity_id
_entity_poly.type
_entity_poly.pdbx_seq_one_letter_code
_entity_poly.pdbx_strand_id
1 'polypeptide(L)'
;MVMITLSTVHANDSSIDTILTLPERTGSLAIARACRETALAFVHESSYWGKAELAMWLMGPYAQLTQYVSNSARRHGTDSPRPVPLLREIDARMVERVVRSARTEVIETMKQTADAEGGASFAFTMMSAGFVVRCEDEGHVPGWVPTTDARRLADRVLSLLAADYLARTSDYENELSVCRHCGAIDFDAGIRDRGICHRHGSGTFAPRSRTPTMPYLPEGA
;
A
#
# COMPACT_ATOMS: atom_id res chain seq x y z
N MET A 1 55.93 10.90 15.05
CA MET A 1 55.13 12.14 15.11
C MET A 1 54.06 12.02 14.02
N VAL A 2 52.89 11.49 14.38
CA VAL A 2 51.82 11.11 13.44
C VAL A 2 50.77 12.22 13.46
N MET A 3 50.59 12.91 12.33
CA MET A 3 49.54 13.91 12.14
C MET A 3 48.21 13.19 11.90
N ILE A 4 47.32 13.25 12.89
CA ILE A 4 45.92 12.85 12.76
C ILE A 4 45.18 14.04 12.16
N THR A 5 44.80 13.93 10.89
CA THR A 5 43.89 14.87 10.23
C THR A 5 42.49 14.65 10.78
N LEU A 6 42.02 15.59 11.59
CA LEU A 6 40.63 15.70 12.03
C LEU A 6 39.77 16.05 10.81
N SER A 7 39.07 15.05 10.29
CA SER A 7 37.99 15.26 9.31
C SER A 7 36.89 16.08 9.96
N THR A 8 36.67 17.27 9.42
CA THR A 8 35.54 18.14 9.71
C THR A 8 34.24 17.41 9.39
N VAL A 9 33.51 17.03 10.44
CA VAL A 9 32.11 16.61 10.36
C VAL A 9 31.31 17.82 9.85
N HIS A 10 30.93 17.80 8.58
CA HIS A 10 29.91 18.72 8.09
C HIS A 10 28.58 18.39 8.76
N ALA A 11 28.15 19.30 9.64
CA ALA A 11 26.79 19.40 10.10
C ALA A 11 25.90 19.66 8.87
N ASN A 12 25.34 18.59 8.31
CA ASN A 12 24.36 18.72 7.24
C ASN A 12 23.02 19.04 7.91
N ASP A 13 22.67 20.32 7.81
CA ASP A 13 21.36 20.94 7.85
C ASP A 13 20.24 20.04 8.40
N SER A 14 19.78 20.39 9.60
CA SER A 14 18.51 19.93 10.14
C SER A 14 17.40 20.38 9.18
N SER A 15 17.17 19.57 8.14
CA SER A 15 16.00 19.63 7.27
C SER A 15 14.81 19.67 8.19
N ILE A 16 14.25 20.87 8.36
CA ILE A 16 13.05 21.11 9.15
C ILE A 16 12.05 20.05 8.70
N ASP A 17 11.73 19.13 9.61
CA ASP A 17 10.64 18.16 9.47
C ASP A 17 9.39 18.98 9.13
N THR A 18 9.17 19.22 7.84
CA THR A 18 8.13 20.12 7.39
C THR A 18 6.85 19.31 7.47
N ILE A 19 6.19 19.42 8.62
CA ILE A 19 4.90 18.80 8.86
C ILE A 19 3.89 19.53 7.98
N LEU A 20 3.27 18.79 7.06
CA LEU A 20 2.23 19.31 6.20
C LEU A 20 0.91 19.45 6.98
N THR A 21 0.38 20.66 7.13
CA THR A 21 -0.98 20.83 7.67
C THR A 21 -2.03 20.52 6.59
N LEU A 22 -2.93 19.59 6.87
CA LEU A 22 -4.02 19.20 5.97
C LEU A 22 -5.12 20.29 5.91
N PRO A 23 -5.91 20.36 4.83
CA PRO A 23 -7.06 21.25 4.75
C PRO A 23 -8.10 20.94 5.85
N GLU A 24 -8.85 21.96 6.25
CA GLU A 24 -9.97 21.83 7.21
C GLU A 24 -10.87 20.63 6.84
N ARG A 25 -11.35 19.91 7.87
CA ARG A 25 -12.20 18.71 7.73
C ARG A 25 -11.55 17.49 7.07
N THR A 26 -10.25 17.55 6.73
CA THR A 26 -9.52 16.39 6.21
C THR A 26 -8.76 15.70 7.34
N GLY A 27 -9.33 14.65 7.92
CA GLY A 27 -8.70 13.89 8.99
C GLY A 27 -7.57 12.98 8.49
N SER A 28 -6.46 12.92 9.22
CA SER A 28 -5.29 12.12 8.84
C SER A 28 -5.61 10.62 8.73
N LEU A 29 -6.44 10.10 9.63
CA LEU A 29 -6.91 8.71 9.61
C LEU A 29 -7.82 8.41 8.40
N ALA A 30 -8.58 9.40 7.93
CA ALA A 30 -9.41 9.24 6.74
C ALA A 30 -8.54 9.10 5.48
N ILE A 31 -7.44 9.85 5.41
CA ILE A 31 -6.43 9.69 4.34
C ILE A 31 -5.82 8.29 4.40
N ALA A 32 -5.37 7.82 5.57
CA ALA A 32 -4.79 6.48 5.71
C ALA A 32 -5.75 5.39 5.19
N ARG A 33 -7.03 5.46 5.59
CA ARG A 33 -8.07 4.55 5.08
C ARG A 33 -8.21 4.63 3.56
N ALA A 34 -8.31 5.83 3.00
CA ALA A 34 -8.43 6.02 1.56
C ALA A 34 -7.19 5.53 0.79
N CYS A 35 -5.99 5.67 1.36
CA CYS A 35 -4.75 5.08 0.84
C CYS A 35 -4.84 3.55 0.78
N ARG A 36 -5.28 2.91 1.88
CA ARG A 36 -5.50 1.45 1.91
C ARG A 36 -6.49 1.01 0.83
N GLU A 37 -7.67 1.63 0.79
CA GLU A 37 -8.72 1.29 -0.18
C GLU A 37 -8.23 1.45 -1.63
N THR A 38 -7.54 2.56 -1.92
CA THR A 38 -7.00 2.84 -3.26
C THR A 38 -5.92 1.84 -3.67
N ALA A 39 -5.05 1.42 -2.74
CA ALA A 39 -4.04 0.40 -2.99
C ALA A 39 -4.65 -0.99 -3.17
N LEU A 40 -5.65 -1.37 -2.35
CA LEU A 40 -6.33 -2.65 -2.47
C LEU A 40 -7.14 -2.76 -3.76
N ALA A 41 -7.81 -1.68 -4.19
CA ALA A 41 -8.46 -1.61 -5.50
C ALA A 41 -7.46 -1.91 -6.63
N PHE A 42 -6.26 -1.33 -6.57
CA PHE A 42 -5.18 -1.68 -7.52
C PHE A 42 -4.85 -3.17 -7.45
N VAL A 43 -4.52 -3.71 -6.28
CA VAL A 43 -4.05 -5.11 -6.17
C VAL A 43 -5.13 -6.12 -6.60
N HIS A 44 -6.40 -5.85 -6.29
CA HIS A 44 -7.51 -6.75 -6.57
C HIS A 44 -7.98 -6.69 -8.03
N GLU A 45 -8.00 -5.51 -8.64
CA GLU A 45 -8.62 -5.30 -9.96
C GLU A 45 -7.62 -5.19 -11.11
N SER A 46 -6.36 -4.83 -10.84
CA SER A 46 -5.38 -4.51 -11.88
C SER A 46 -5.02 -5.65 -12.83
N SER A 47 -5.35 -6.90 -12.50
CA SER A 47 -5.23 -8.04 -13.42
C SER A 47 -6.04 -7.88 -14.71
N TYR A 48 -7.07 -7.03 -14.69
CA TYR A 48 -7.97 -6.79 -15.82
C TYR A 48 -7.83 -5.37 -16.40
N TRP A 49 -6.88 -4.58 -15.91
CA TRP A 49 -6.74 -3.19 -16.34
C TRP A 49 -6.01 -3.06 -17.66
N GLY A 50 -6.58 -2.26 -18.55
CA GLY A 50 -5.90 -1.70 -19.70
C GLY A 50 -5.38 -0.29 -19.43
N LYS A 51 -5.05 0.42 -20.51
CA LYS A 51 -4.54 1.80 -20.45
C LYS A 51 -5.58 2.76 -19.85
N ALA A 52 -6.85 2.57 -20.14
CA ALA A 52 -7.92 3.46 -19.68
C ALA A 52 -8.11 3.34 -18.16
N GLU A 53 -8.18 2.12 -17.64
CA GLU A 53 -8.38 1.83 -16.21
C GLU A 53 -7.19 2.33 -15.39
N LEU A 54 -5.96 2.07 -15.85
CA LEU A 54 -4.77 2.60 -15.19
C LEU A 54 -4.77 4.14 -15.19
N ALA A 55 -5.15 4.77 -16.30
CA ALA A 55 -5.22 6.23 -16.37
C ALA A 55 -6.31 6.79 -15.45
N MET A 56 -7.48 6.17 -15.38
CA MET A 56 -8.55 6.55 -14.46
C MET A 56 -8.12 6.42 -12.99
N TRP A 57 -7.43 5.33 -12.62
CA TRP A 57 -6.90 5.17 -11.28
C TRP A 57 -5.84 6.24 -10.93
N LEU A 58 -4.92 6.50 -11.87
CA LEU A 58 -3.86 7.49 -11.69
C LEU A 58 -4.38 8.94 -11.61
N MET A 59 -5.37 9.30 -12.41
CA MET A 59 -5.94 10.65 -12.46
C MET A 59 -7.10 10.85 -11.47
N GLY A 60 -7.66 9.78 -10.93
CA GLY A 60 -8.75 9.81 -9.96
C GLY A 60 -8.23 9.61 -8.53
N PRO A 61 -8.44 8.43 -7.92
CA PRO A 61 -8.17 8.22 -6.49
C PRO A 61 -6.70 8.44 -6.10
N TYR A 62 -5.73 8.05 -6.94
CA TYR A 62 -4.32 8.28 -6.62
C TYR A 62 -3.94 9.77 -6.64
N ALA A 63 -4.40 10.53 -7.64
CA ALA A 63 -4.16 11.97 -7.72
C ALA A 63 -4.78 12.72 -6.53
N GLN A 64 -5.99 12.34 -6.10
CA GLN A 64 -6.66 12.94 -4.95
C GLN A 64 -5.89 12.77 -3.64
N LEU A 65 -5.15 11.67 -3.48
CA LEU A 65 -4.38 11.41 -2.25
C LEU A 65 -3.00 12.07 -2.26
N THR A 66 -2.45 12.37 -3.44
CA THR A 66 -1.11 12.97 -3.59
C THR A 66 -1.12 14.49 -3.76
N GLN A 67 -2.29 15.09 -4.02
CA GLN A 67 -2.44 16.54 -4.25
C GLN A 67 -2.04 17.43 -3.06
N TYR A 68 -2.07 16.89 -1.83
CA TYR A 68 -1.79 17.67 -0.62
C TYR A 68 -0.34 18.16 -0.58
N VAL A 69 0.60 17.39 -1.13
CA VAL A 69 2.03 17.73 -1.19
C VAL A 69 2.32 18.70 -2.34
N SER A 70 1.66 18.55 -3.48
CA SER A 70 1.82 19.48 -4.61
C SER A 70 1.31 20.89 -4.28
N ASN A 71 0.26 21.01 -3.46
CA ASN A 71 -0.30 22.30 -3.07
C ASN A 71 0.58 23.07 -2.10
N SER A 72 1.32 22.39 -1.21
CA SER A 72 2.29 23.05 -0.32
C SER A 72 3.53 23.52 -1.08
N ALA A 73 4.05 22.73 -2.02
CA ALA A 73 5.18 23.11 -2.87
C ALA A 73 4.88 24.34 -3.74
N ARG A 74 3.66 24.44 -4.30
CA ARG A 74 3.23 25.61 -5.09
C ARG A 74 3.18 26.91 -4.29
N ARG A 75 2.86 26.85 -2.99
CA ARG A 75 2.89 28.04 -2.11
C ARG A 75 4.31 28.56 -1.88
N HIS A 76 5.33 27.72 -2.04
CA HIS A 76 6.74 28.10 -1.92
C HIS A 76 7.42 28.49 -3.25
N GLY A 77 6.66 28.63 -4.34
CA GLY A 77 7.12 29.34 -5.55
C GLY A 77 8.17 28.65 -6.42
N THR A 78 8.43 27.35 -6.22
CA THR A 78 9.50 26.62 -6.93
C THR A 78 9.04 25.70 -8.06
N ASP A 79 7.76 25.70 -8.44
CA ASP A 79 7.24 24.67 -9.37
C ASP A 79 7.16 25.18 -10.82
N SER A 80 8.22 24.91 -11.59
CA SER A 80 8.20 25.04 -13.05
C SER A 80 7.30 23.95 -13.64
N PRO A 81 6.33 24.28 -14.53
CA PRO A 81 5.45 23.29 -15.13
C PRO A 81 6.28 22.24 -15.90
N ARG A 82 6.34 21.04 -15.33
CA ARG A 82 7.04 19.91 -15.98
C ARG A 82 6.28 19.53 -17.26
N PRO A 83 6.97 19.46 -18.41
CA PRO A 83 6.34 19.05 -19.66
C PRO A 83 5.84 17.61 -19.54
N VAL A 84 4.53 17.43 -19.72
CA VAL A 84 3.91 16.11 -19.86
C VAL A 84 4.37 15.56 -21.21
N PRO A 85 5.09 14.42 -21.26
CA PRO A 85 5.47 13.82 -22.53
C PRO A 85 4.22 13.60 -23.36
N LEU A 86 4.22 14.08 -24.61
CA LEU A 86 3.16 13.80 -25.57
C LEU A 86 2.98 12.28 -25.61
N LEU A 87 1.77 11.82 -25.21
CA LEU A 87 1.30 10.43 -25.10
C LEU A 87 1.25 9.72 -26.46
N ARG A 88 2.36 9.75 -27.22
CA ARG A 88 2.54 8.95 -28.42
C ARG A 88 2.41 7.48 -28.01
N GLU A 89 1.36 6.86 -28.54
CA GLU A 89 1.07 5.43 -28.64
C GLU A 89 1.83 4.53 -27.63
N ILE A 90 1.52 4.69 -26.34
CA ILE A 90 1.90 3.67 -25.35
C ILE A 90 1.18 2.37 -25.73
N ASP A 91 1.97 1.36 -26.11
CA ASP A 91 1.51 0.01 -26.45
C ASP A 91 0.75 -0.62 -25.27
N ALA A 92 -0.44 -1.16 -25.54
CA ALA A 92 -1.27 -1.85 -24.54
C ALA A 92 -0.51 -3.01 -23.86
N ARG A 93 0.36 -3.72 -24.60
CA ARG A 93 1.19 -4.80 -24.04
C ARG A 93 2.25 -4.27 -23.08
N MET A 94 2.72 -3.04 -23.27
CA MET A 94 3.62 -2.39 -22.33
C MET A 94 2.88 -2.05 -21.03
N VAL A 95 1.66 -1.50 -21.13
CA VAL A 95 0.82 -1.22 -19.95
C VAL A 95 0.56 -2.50 -19.16
N GLU A 96 0.14 -3.57 -19.83
CA GLU A 96 -0.14 -4.85 -19.18
C GLU A 96 1.09 -5.40 -18.43
N ARG A 97 2.28 -5.32 -19.05
CA ARG A 97 3.54 -5.73 -18.40
C ARG A 97 3.87 -4.89 -17.18
N VAL A 98 3.72 -3.56 -17.27
CA VAL A 98 3.98 -2.64 -16.15
C VAL A 98 3.03 -2.89 -15.00
N VAL A 99 1.73 -3.03 -15.29
CA VAL A 99 0.70 -3.31 -14.29
C VAL A 99 0.94 -4.65 -13.61
N ARG A 100 1.18 -5.71 -14.39
CA ARG A 100 1.47 -7.06 -13.86
C ARG A 100 2.72 -7.06 -12.99
N SER A 101 3.81 -6.46 -13.46
CA SER A 101 5.07 -6.38 -12.71
C SER A 101 4.88 -5.62 -11.40
N ALA A 102 4.20 -4.47 -11.43
CA ALA A 102 3.93 -3.69 -10.24
C ALA A 102 3.05 -4.43 -9.23
N ARG A 103 2.00 -5.10 -9.71
CA ARG A 103 1.13 -5.93 -8.88
C ARG A 103 1.91 -7.07 -8.20
N THR A 104 2.76 -7.78 -8.95
CA THR A 104 3.61 -8.84 -8.38
C THR A 104 4.52 -8.29 -7.30
N GLU A 105 5.20 -7.17 -7.56
CA GLU A 105 6.12 -6.55 -6.59
C GLU A 105 5.38 -6.14 -5.30
N VAL A 106 4.22 -5.47 -5.42
CA VAL A 106 3.40 -5.10 -4.27
C VAL A 106 2.97 -6.32 -3.44
N ILE A 107 2.53 -7.40 -4.10
CA ILE A 107 2.12 -8.63 -3.41
C ILE A 107 3.30 -9.26 -2.68
N GLU A 108 4.48 -9.34 -3.30
CA GLU A 108 5.67 -9.91 -2.66
C GLU A 108 6.14 -9.05 -1.48
N THR A 109 6.12 -7.72 -1.59
CA THR A 109 6.40 -6.83 -0.46
C THR A 109 5.41 -7.06 0.69
N MET A 110 4.11 -7.19 0.39
CA MET A 110 3.11 -7.41 1.43
C MET A 110 3.19 -8.80 2.06
N LYS A 111 3.64 -9.83 1.32
CA LYS A 111 3.97 -11.13 1.91
C LYS A 111 5.12 -11.02 2.89
N GLN A 112 6.17 -10.27 2.55
CA GLN A 112 7.30 -10.03 3.45
C GLN A 112 6.87 -9.26 4.70
N THR A 113 6.01 -8.24 4.54
CA THR A 113 5.46 -7.48 5.68
C THR A 113 4.56 -8.32 6.58
N ALA A 114 3.82 -9.29 6.02
CA ALA A 114 2.99 -10.20 6.80
C ALA A 114 3.82 -11.24 7.58
N ASP A 115 5.09 -11.45 7.20
CA ASP A 115 6.01 -12.32 7.92
C ASP A 115 6.55 -11.63 9.18
N ALA A 116 6.60 -12.36 10.29
CA ALA A 116 7.05 -11.85 11.59
C ALA A 116 8.52 -11.38 11.54
N GLU A 117 9.32 -11.96 10.64
CA GLU A 117 10.73 -11.59 10.45
C GLU A 117 10.93 -10.45 9.44
N GLY A 118 10.00 -10.25 8.50
CA GLY A 118 10.18 -9.31 7.38
C GLY A 118 9.94 -7.84 7.76
N GLY A 119 9.10 -7.60 8.77
CA GLY A 119 8.92 -6.29 9.41
C GLY A 119 8.53 -5.14 8.47
N ALA A 120 8.78 -3.92 8.95
CA ALA A 120 8.34 -2.65 8.38
C ALA A 120 9.27 -2.05 7.30
N SER A 121 10.19 -2.83 6.74
CA SER A 121 11.31 -2.31 5.94
C SER A 121 10.87 -1.50 4.71
N PHE A 122 9.74 -1.87 4.09
CA PHE A 122 9.19 -1.15 2.95
C PHE A 122 8.72 0.27 3.32
N ALA A 123 8.09 0.46 4.48
CA ALA A 123 7.59 1.77 4.91
C ALA A 123 8.74 2.74 5.17
N PHE A 124 9.83 2.25 5.80
CA PHE A 124 11.06 3.01 5.95
C PHE A 124 11.67 3.37 4.59
N THR A 125 11.70 2.43 3.65
CA THR A 125 12.20 2.67 2.28
C THR A 125 11.39 3.77 1.58
N MET A 126 10.06 3.73 1.65
CA MET A 126 9.20 4.76 1.05
C MET A 126 9.41 6.14 1.69
N MET A 127 9.58 6.18 3.01
CA MET A 127 9.86 7.41 3.75
C MET A 127 11.23 7.99 3.41
N SER A 128 12.29 7.18 3.42
CA SER A 128 13.64 7.63 3.05
C SER A 128 13.75 8.07 1.59
N ALA A 129 12.94 7.50 0.70
CA ALA A 129 12.84 7.93 -0.70
C ALA A 129 12.02 9.21 -0.91
N GLY A 130 11.38 9.75 0.13
CA GLY A 130 10.50 10.93 0.03
C GLY A 130 9.17 10.64 -0.66
N PHE A 131 8.73 9.38 -0.70
CA PHE A 131 7.45 8.99 -1.30
C PHE A 131 6.26 9.13 -0.35
N VAL A 132 6.55 9.32 0.94
CA VAL A 132 5.57 9.69 1.96
C VAL A 132 6.13 10.82 2.82
N VAL A 133 5.27 11.73 3.26
CA VAL A 133 5.64 12.85 4.13
C VAL A 133 4.70 12.94 5.33
N ARG A 134 5.21 13.47 6.44
CA ARG A 134 4.42 13.71 7.65
C ARG A 134 3.38 14.80 7.41
N CYS A 135 2.21 14.60 7.95
CA CYS A 135 1.16 15.60 8.00
C CYS A 135 0.52 15.67 9.39
N GLU A 136 -0.25 16.74 9.63
CA GLU A 136 -1.16 16.87 10.76
C GLU A 136 -2.51 17.38 10.25
N ASP A 137 -3.60 16.94 10.87
CA ASP A 137 -4.92 17.53 10.60
C ASP A 137 -5.23 18.74 11.51
N GLU A 138 -6.42 19.32 11.36
CA GLU A 138 -6.88 20.47 12.15
C GLU A 138 -6.85 20.22 13.66
N GLY A 139 -6.97 18.96 14.09
CA GLY A 139 -6.88 18.55 15.49
C GLY A 139 -5.46 18.29 15.96
N HIS A 140 -4.43 18.63 15.17
CA HIS A 140 -3.03 18.27 15.38
C HIS A 140 -2.81 16.75 15.49
N VAL A 141 -3.69 15.94 14.87
CA VAL A 141 -3.50 14.49 14.85
C VAL A 141 -2.47 14.16 13.78
N PRO A 142 -1.32 13.56 14.14
CA PRO A 142 -0.26 13.24 13.19
C PRO A 142 -0.72 12.17 12.19
N GLY A 143 -0.18 12.23 10.99
CA GLY A 143 -0.40 11.25 9.95
C GLY A 143 0.61 11.32 8.82
N TRP A 144 0.28 10.65 7.72
CA TRP A 144 1.16 10.50 6.57
C TRP A 144 0.37 10.62 5.26
N VAL A 145 0.96 11.29 4.28
CA VAL A 145 0.40 11.39 2.92
C VAL A 145 1.43 10.92 1.89
N PRO A 146 0.99 10.26 0.80
CA PRO A 146 1.86 9.93 -0.32
C PRO A 146 2.23 11.18 -1.13
N THR A 147 3.40 11.15 -1.78
CA THR A 147 3.85 12.21 -2.70
C THR A 147 3.70 11.79 -4.17
N THR A 148 3.87 12.75 -5.08
CA THR A 148 3.86 12.50 -6.54
C THR A 148 5.22 12.03 -7.08
N ASP A 149 6.25 11.90 -6.24
CA ASP A 149 7.64 11.71 -6.67
C ASP A 149 7.94 10.27 -7.13
N ALA A 150 7.13 9.30 -6.68
CA ALA A 150 7.22 7.91 -7.10
C ALA A 150 7.00 7.78 -8.62
N ARG A 151 8.05 7.32 -9.32
CA ARG A 151 8.03 7.13 -10.78
C ARG A 151 7.54 5.75 -11.20
N ARG A 152 7.91 4.70 -10.46
CA ARG A 152 7.50 3.33 -10.77
C ARG A 152 6.09 3.11 -10.25
N LEU A 153 5.28 2.35 -10.99
CA LEU A 153 3.90 2.06 -10.58
C LEU A 153 3.85 1.28 -9.25
N ALA A 154 4.81 0.38 -9.01
CA ALA A 154 4.95 -0.33 -7.74
C ALA A 154 5.17 0.65 -6.58
N ASP A 155 6.16 1.55 -6.69
CA ASP A 155 6.46 2.57 -5.68
C ASP A 155 5.25 3.47 -5.39
N ARG A 156 4.44 3.79 -6.40
CA ARG A 156 3.19 4.57 -6.20
C ARG A 156 2.21 3.81 -5.30
N VAL A 157 1.97 2.54 -5.56
CA VAL A 157 1.07 1.71 -4.75
C VAL A 157 1.66 1.45 -3.36
N LEU A 158 2.96 1.19 -3.27
CA LEU A 158 3.66 1.01 -1.99
C LEU A 158 3.69 2.30 -1.17
N SER A 159 3.72 3.48 -1.78
CA SER A 159 3.62 4.75 -1.05
C SER A 159 2.25 4.92 -0.37
N LEU A 160 1.16 4.48 -1.00
CA LEU A 160 -0.17 4.45 -0.38
C LEU A 160 -0.19 3.50 0.83
N LEU A 161 0.31 2.28 0.65
CA LEU A 161 0.38 1.30 1.74
C LEU A 161 1.30 1.76 2.87
N ALA A 162 2.39 2.45 2.57
CA ALA A 162 3.29 3.01 3.57
C ALA A 162 2.61 4.13 4.37
N ALA A 163 1.87 5.03 3.72
CA ALA A 163 1.11 6.07 4.41
C ALA A 163 0.06 5.48 5.37
N ASP A 164 -0.65 4.43 4.94
CA ASP A 164 -1.60 3.72 5.81
C ASP A 164 -0.90 2.92 6.92
N TYR A 165 0.18 2.20 6.61
CA TYR A 165 0.99 1.46 7.58
C TYR A 165 1.48 2.37 8.71
N LEU A 166 2.08 3.51 8.36
CA LEU A 166 2.66 4.43 9.35
C LEU A 166 1.60 5.08 10.25
N ALA A 167 0.33 5.11 9.83
CA ALA A 167 -0.79 5.58 10.63
C ALA A 167 -1.48 4.45 11.44
N ARG A 168 -1.37 3.20 11.00
CA ARG A 168 -2.14 2.05 11.51
C ARG A 168 -1.31 0.76 11.56
N THR A 169 -0.13 0.84 12.18
CA THR A 169 0.83 -0.27 12.26
C THR A 169 0.21 -1.56 12.79
N SER A 170 -0.65 -1.45 13.82
CA SER A 170 -1.31 -2.58 14.47
C SER A 170 -2.08 -3.47 13.52
N ASP A 171 -2.70 -2.90 12.48
CA ASP A 171 -3.51 -3.68 11.55
C ASP A 171 -2.62 -4.53 10.63
N TYR A 172 -1.44 -4.03 10.30
CA TYR A 172 -0.48 -4.80 9.50
C TYR A 172 0.14 -5.93 10.33
N GLU A 173 0.42 -5.65 11.60
CA GLU A 173 0.98 -6.62 12.52
C GLU A 173 -0.01 -7.73 12.89
N ASN A 174 -1.31 -7.41 13.03
CA ASN A 174 -2.29 -8.34 13.58
C ASN A 174 -3.31 -8.86 12.55
N GLU A 175 -3.61 -8.13 11.49
CA GLU A 175 -4.73 -8.41 10.59
C GLU A 175 -4.32 -8.63 9.13
N LEU A 176 -3.17 -8.09 8.70
CA LEU A 176 -2.70 -8.27 7.32
C LEU A 176 -2.57 -9.75 7.00
N SER A 177 -3.22 -10.13 5.90
CA SER A 177 -3.16 -11.46 5.32
C SER A 177 -2.95 -11.35 3.82
N VAL A 178 -2.12 -12.25 3.27
CA VAL A 178 -1.94 -12.38 1.83
C VAL A 178 -2.26 -13.81 1.42
N CYS A 179 -3.26 -13.98 0.56
CA CYS A 179 -3.68 -15.31 0.12
C CYS A 179 -2.57 -16.00 -0.68
N ARG A 180 -2.18 -17.20 -0.26
CA ARG A 180 -1.13 -17.99 -0.91
C ARG A 180 -1.44 -18.39 -2.35
N HIS A 181 -2.71 -18.40 -2.75
CA HIS A 181 -3.14 -18.84 -4.09
C HIS A 181 -3.24 -17.71 -5.12
N CYS A 182 -3.87 -16.58 -4.77
CA CYS A 182 -4.10 -15.47 -5.73
C CYS A 182 -3.40 -14.17 -5.38
N GLY A 183 -2.72 -14.10 -4.23
CA GLY A 183 -2.09 -12.88 -3.73
C GLY A 183 -3.09 -11.78 -3.35
N ALA A 184 -4.38 -12.12 -3.12
CA ALA A 184 -5.33 -11.18 -2.56
C ALA A 184 -4.86 -10.75 -1.17
N ILE A 185 -4.83 -9.44 -0.95
CA ILE A 185 -4.47 -8.82 0.33
C ILE A 185 -5.76 -8.47 1.07
N ASP A 186 -5.82 -8.79 2.36
CA ASP A 186 -6.95 -8.48 3.23
C ASP A 186 -6.45 -8.11 4.64
N PHE A 187 -7.28 -7.39 5.39
CA PHE A 187 -7.03 -7.03 6.79
C PHE A 187 -8.12 -7.66 7.65
N ASP A 188 -7.92 -8.93 7.99
CA ASP A 188 -8.84 -9.74 8.80
C ASP A 188 -8.03 -10.83 9.52
N ALA A 189 -8.07 -10.81 10.86
CA ALA A 189 -7.32 -11.76 11.69
C ALA A 189 -7.73 -13.23 11.44
N GLY A 190 -9.02 -13.48 11.15
CA GLY A 190 -9.52 -14.82 10.85
C GLY A 190 -9.06 -15.35 9.49
N ILE A 191 -8.86 -14.47 8.49
CA ILE A 191 -8.26 -14.83 7.20
C ILE A 191 -6.75 -15.06 7.37
N ARG A 192 -6.08 -14.22 8.15
CA ARG A 192 -4.65 -14.34 8.47
C ARG A 192 -4.30 -15.71 9.01
N ASP A 193 -5.04 -16.19 10.00
CA ASP A 193 -4.84 -17.52 10.61
C ASP A 193 -4.97 -18.66 9.59
N ARG A 194 -5.85 -18.51 8.59
CA ARG A 194 -6.10 -19.53 7.56
C ARG A 194 -5.09 -19.44 6.40
N GLY A 195 -4.53 -18.27 6.12
CA GLY A 195 -3.64 -18.01 4.99
C GLY A 195 -4.31 -18.11 3.60
N ILE A 196 -5.64 -18.16 3.54
CA ILE A 196 -6.44 -18.27 2.31
C ILE A 196 -7.63 -17.31 2.34
N CYS A 197 -7.87 -16.60 1.24
CA CYS A 197 -8.97 -15.63 1.15
C CYS A 197 -10.34 -16.33 1.01
N HIS A 198 -11.43 -15.57 1.16
CA HIS A 198 -12.80 -16.08 1.06
C HIS A 198 -13.09 -16.86 -0.23
N ARG A 199 -12.51 -16.45 -1.37
CA ARG A 199 -12.69 -17.16 -2.65
C ARG A 199 -12.11 -18.57 -2.65
N HIS A 200 -11.11 -18.83 -1.81
CA HIS A 200 -10.44 -20.14 -1.69
C HIS A 200 -10.78 -20.87 -0.38
N GLY A 201 -11.36 -20.19 0.62
CA GLY A 201 -11.74 -20.77 1.91
C GLY A 201 -13.09 -21.50 1.91
N SER A 202 -13.95 -21.28 0.92
CA SER A 202 -15.28 -21.89 0.84
C SER A 202 -15.28 -23.41 0.54
N GLY A 203 -14.12 -24.02 0.27
CA GLY A 203 -14.02 -25.43 -0.09
C GLY A 203 -13.85 -26.42 1.07
N THR A 204 -13.55 -25.95 2.28
CA THR A 204 -13.02 -26.84 3.35
C THR A 204 -13.91 -27.02 4.58
N PHE A 205 -15.10 -26.42 4.63
CA PHE A 205 -16.08 -26.66 5.71
C PHE A 205 -17.31 -27.41 5.19
N ALA A 206 -17.11 -28.67 4.79
CA ALA A 206 -18.15 -29.67 5.04
C ALA A 206 -17.93 -30.17 6.49
N PRO A 207 -18.88 -29.96 7.41
CA PRO A 207 -18.76 -30.54 8.74
C PRO A 207 -18.68 -32.07 8.60
N ARG A 208 -17.61 -32.67 9.16
CA ARG A 208 -17.53 -34.11 9.39
C ARG A 208 -18.56 -34.50 10.45
N SER A 209 -19.80 -34.68 10.05
CA SER A 209 -20.83 -35.37 10.83
C SER A 209 -21.67 -36.24 9.90
N ARG A 210 -21.08 -37.37 9.50
CA ARG A 210 -21.86 -38.58 9.23
C ARG A 210 -21.65 -39.53 10.40
N THR A 211 -22.41 -39.32 11.46
CA THR A 211 -22.82 -40.44 12.30
C THR A 211 -23.82 -41.22 11.46
N PRO A 212 -23.53 -42.46 11.03
CA PRO A 212 -24.48 -43.25 10.28
C PRO A 212 -25.61 -43.65 11.24
N THR A 213 -26.75 -42.99 11.16
CA THR A 213 -28.02 -43.50 11.69
C THR A 213 -28.56 -44.54 10.72
N MET A 214 -27.83 -45.64 10.53
CA MET A 214 -28.44 -46.86 10.01
C MET A 214 -29.14 -47.54 11.20
N PRO A 215 -30.47 -47.66 11.21
CA PRO A 215 -31.16 -48.46 12.20
C PRO A 215 -30.76 -49.92 12.02
N TYR A 216 -30.30 -50.54 13.10
CA TYR A 216 -30.08 -51.98 13.19
C TYR A 216 -31.45 -52.66 13.05
N LEU A 217 -31.71 -53.33 11.93
CA LEU A 217 -32.82 -54.27 11.79
C LEU A 217 -32.31 -55.63 12.30
N PRO A 218 -32.83 -56.18 13.41
CA PRO A 218 -32.52 -57.56 13.77
C PRO A 218 -33.13 -58.52 12.75
N GLU A 219 -32.30 -59.47 12.34
CA GLU A 219 -32.57 -60.54 11.39
C GLU A 219 -33.61 -61.54 11.95
N GLY A 220 -34.66 -61.79 11.17
CA GLY A 220 -35.42 -63.05 11.13
C GLY A 220 -36.44 -63.33 12.25
N ALA A 221 -37.74 -63.19 11.93
CA ALA A 221 -38.85 -64.01 12.44
C ALA A 221 -40.14 -63.69 11.68
#